data_AF-A0A920Q921-F1
#
_entry.id   AF-A0A920Q921-F1
#
_cell.length_a   1.000
_cell.length_b   1.000
_cell.length_c   1.000
_cell.angle_alpha   90.00
_cell.angle_beta   90.00
_cell.angle_gamma   90.00
#
_symmetry.space_group_name_H-M   'P 1'
#
loop_
_entity.id
_entity.type
_entity.pdbx_description
1 polymer ?
#
loop_
_entity_poly.entity_id
_entity_poly.type
_entity_poly.pdbx_seq_one_letter_code
_entity_poly.pdbx_strand_id
1 'polypeptide(L)' 'MALIFHLTHKVAWESARTVGEYSAPSLAEEGFIHCSRDIPQLLRVAGRIYPGETGLMVWM' A
#
# COMPACT_ATOMS: atom_id res chain seq x y z
N MET A 1 -17.52 -1.41 -11.27
CA MET A 1 -16.12 -1.50 -10.83
C MET A 1 -16.01 -0.79 -9.49
N ALA A 2 -15.42 -1.42 -8.47
CA ALA A 2 -15.18 -0.76 -7.18
C ALA A 2 -13.71 -0.35 -7.09
N LEU A 3 -13.45 0.86 -6.62
CA LEU A 3 -12.10 1.34 -6.35
C LEU A 3 -11.57 0.67 -5.08
N ILE A 4 -10.31 0.26 -5.11
CA ILE A 4 -9.58 -0.24 -3.95
C ILE A 4 -8.33 0.61 -3.76
N PHE A 5 -7.82 0.64 -2.54
CA PHE A 5 -6.70 1.48 -2.16
C PHE A 5 -5.61 0.64 -1.52
N HIS A 6 -4.38 0.82 -1.94
CA HIS A 6 -3.22 0.20 -1.31
C HIS A 6 -2.32 1.26 -0.69
N LEU A 7 -1.87 0.98 0.53
CA LEU A 7 -0.96 1.81 1.29
C LEU A 7 0.46 1.23 1.16
N THR A 8 1.41 2.05 0.72
CA THR A 8 2.81 1.62 0.52
C THR A 8 3.77 2.77 0.79
N HIS A 9 5.07 2.48 0.89
CA HIS A 9 6.11 3.50 1.00
C HIS A 9 6.32 4.20 -0.35
N LYS A 10 6.52 5.52 -0.28
CA LYS A 10 6.73 6.35 -1.46
C LYS A 10 7.92 5.89 -2.31
N VAL A 11 9.01 5.52 -1.65
CA VAL A 11 10.23 5.03 -2.30
C VAL A 11 10.03 3.69 -3.01
N ALA A 12 9.22 2.81 -2.45
CA ALA A 12 8.89 1.51 -3.05
C ALA A 12 8.04 1.71 -4.31
N TRP A 13 7.05 2.61 -4.23
CA TRP A 13 6.26 2.98 -5.40
C TRP A 13 7.08 3.64 -6.50
N GLU A 14 7.97 4.58 -6.15
CA GLU A 14 8.85 5.24 -7.13
C GLU A 14 9.75 4.23 -7.85
N SER A 15 10.32 3.28 -7.10
CA SER A 15 11.15 2.20 -7.66
C SER A 15 10.33 1.29 -8.59
N ALA A 16 9.13 0.89 -8.16
CA ALA A 16 8.23 0.07 -8.96
C ALA A 16 7.79 0.76 -10.26
N ARG A 17 7.57 2.08 -10.23
CA ARG A 17 7.26 2.87 -11.43
C ARG A 17 8.38 2.85 -12.45
N THR A 18 9.64 2.77 -12.02
CA THR A 18 10.79 2.67 -12.92
C THR A 18 10.92 1.26 -13.51
N VAL A 19 10.67 0.23 -12.70
CA VAL A 19 10.79 -1.19 -13.11
C VAL A 19 9.58 -1.65 -13.94
N GLY A 20 8.42 -1.00 -13.78
CA GLY A 20 7.17 -1.33 -14.46
C GLY A 20 6.33 -2.38 -13.74
N GLU A 21 6.81 -2.87 -12.60
CA GLU A 21 6.11 -3.85 -11.77
C GLU A 21 6.20 -3.45 -10.29
N TYR A 22 5.05 -3.46 -9.61
CA TYR A 22 4.98 -3.25 -8.17
C TYR A 22 4.81 -4.59 -7.47
N SER A 23 5.72 -4.89 -6.54
CA SER A 23 5.62 -6.04 -5.66
C SER A 23 5.74 -5.57 -4.21
N ALA A 24 4.69 -5.84 -3.42
CA ALA A 24 4.70 -5.57 -1.98
C ALA A 24 5.34 -6.73 -1.23
N PRO A 25 5.99 -6.51 -0.07
CA PRO A 25 6.52 -7.58 0.77
C PRO A 25 5.48 -8.67 1.12
N SER A 26 4.22 -8.28 1.36
CA SER A 26 3.14 -9.23 1.65
C SER A 26 2.84 -10.20 0.49
N LEU A 27 3.14 -9.82 -0.76
CA LEU A 27 2.99 -10.74 -1.89
C LEU A 27 3.98 -11.90 -1.80
N ALA A 28 5.21 -11.63 -1.34
CA ALA A 28 6.22 -12.65 -1.14
C ALA A 28 6.00 -13.46 0.15
N GLU A 29 5.56 -12.81 1.23
CA GLU A 29 5.43 -13.42 2.56
C GLU A 29 4.09 -14.15 2.76
N GLU A 30 2.99 -13.59 2.24
CA GLU A 30 1.62 -14.08 2.47
C GLU A 30 0.95 -14.59 1.19
N GLY A 31 1.52 -14.28 0.02
CA GLY A 31 0.96 -14.63 -1.29
C GLY A 31 -0.09 -13.65 -1.83
N PHE A 32 -0.30 -12.50 -1.17
CA PHE A 32 -1.26 -11.49 -1.63
C PHE A 32 -0.93 -10.06 -1.15
N ILE A 33 -1.53 -9.06 -1.79
CA ILE A 33 -1.38 -7.64 -1.45
C ILE A 33 -2.58 -7.15 -0.65
N HIS A 34 -2.33 -6.56 0.53
CA HIS A 34 -3.38 -6.00 1.38
C HIS A 34 -3.96 -4.71 0.80
N CYS A 35 -5.24 -4.73 0.43
CA CYS A 35 -5.94 -3.55 -0.07
C CYS A 35 -7.10 -3.16 0.85
N SER A 36 -7.41 -1.87 0.86
CA SER A 36 -8.55 -1.28 1.54
C SER A 36 -9.66 -0.99 0.53
N ARG A 37 -10.91 -1.22 0.93
CA ARG A 37 -12.10 -0.90 0.13
C ARG A 37 -12.33 0.61 0.01
N ASP A 38 -11.99 1.36 1.05
CA ASP A 38 -12.29 2.79 1.16
C ASP A 38 -11.25 3.53 2.00
N ILE A 39 -11.27 4.86 1.92
CA ILE A 39 -10.36 5.74 2.66
C ILE A 39 -10.49 5.55 4.20
N PRO A 40 -11.69 5.43 4.80
CA PRO A 40 -11.81 5.15 6.22
C PRO A 40 -11.12 3.85 6.67
N GLN A 41 -11.23 2.77 5.91
CA GLN A 41 -10.51 1.53 6.19
C GLN A 41 -9.00 1.75 6.07
N LEU A 42 -8.55 2.43 5.02
CA LEU A 42 -7.15 2.74 4.81
C LEU A 42 -6.54 3.53 5.98
N LEU A 43 -7.24 4.55 6.48
CA LEU A 43 -6.78 5.36 7.63
C LEU A 43 -6.68 4.52 8.91
N ARG A 44 -7.63 3.60 9.15
CA ARG A 44 -7.54 2.67 10.28
C ARG A 44 -6.35 1.72 10.15
N VAL A 45 -6.07 1.22 8.94
CA VAL A 45 -4.91 0.37 8.66
C VAL A 45 -3.62 1.17 8.86
N ALA A 46 -3.53 2.39 8.34
CA ALA A 46 -2.39 3.28 8.52
C ALA A 46 -2.08 3.52 10.01
N GLY A 47 -3.09 3.88 10.80
CA GLY A 47 -2.91 4.12 12.24
C GLY A 47 -2.56 2.86 13.05
N ARG A 48 -2.97 1.67 12.58
CA ARG A 48 -2.73 0.39 13.29
C ARG A 48 -1.38 -0.24 12.93
N ILE A 49 -1.03 -0.26 11.65
CA ILE A 49 0.12 -0.99 11.12
C ILE A 49 1.34 -0.08 10.97
N TYR A 50 1.13 1.20 10.66
CA TYR A 50 2.21 2.15 10.39
C TYR A 50 2.17 3.37 11.34
N PRO A 51 2.15 3.16 12.67
CA PRO A 51 2.01 4.27 13.62
C PRO A 51 3.24 5.19 13.59
N GLY A 52 3.01 6.47 13.32
CA GLY A 52 4.07 7.50 13.29
C GLY A 52 4.99 7.43 12.07
N GLU A 53 4.70 6.55 11.12
CA GLU A 53 5.52 6.39 9.93
C GLU A 53 5.26 7.51 8.91
N THR A 54 6.34 8.01 8.31
CA THR A 54 6.30 9.09 7.32
C THR A 54 6.72 8.56 5.96
N GLY A 55 6.39 9.29 4.89
CA GLY A 55 6.72 8.85 3.54
C GLY A 55 5.86 7.70 3.03
N LEU A 56 4.71 7.44 3.67
CA LEU A 56 3.66 6.58 3.12
C LEU A 56 2.91 7.31 2.00
N MET A 57 2.37 6.54 1.07
CA MET A 57 1.47 7.01 0.03
C MET A 57 0.35 6.02 -0.23
N VAL A 58 -0.72 6.53 -0.83
CA VAL A 58 -1.88 5.75 -1.26
C VAL A 58 -1.90 5.69 -2.78
N TRP A 59 -2.12 4.49 -3.32
CA TRP A 59 -2.40 4.31 -4.75
C TRP A 59 -3.65 3.46 -4.97
N MET A 60 -4.20 3.54 -6.18
CA MET A 60 -5.50 3.03 -6.61
C MET A 60 -5.33 2.11 -7.81
#